data_AF-A0A6S7G0Q0-F1
#
_entry.id   AF-A0A6S7G0Q0-F1
#
_cell.length_a   1.000
_cell.length_b   1.000
_cell.length_c   1.000
_cell.angle_alpha   90.00
_cell.angle_beta   90.00
_cell.angle_gamma   90.00
#
_symmetry.space_group_name_H-M   'P 1'
#
loop_
_entity.id
_entity.type
_entity.pdbx_description
1 polymer ?
#
loop_
_entity_poly.entity_id
_entity_poly.type
_entity_poly.pdbx_seq_one_letter_code
_entity_poly.pdbx_strand_id
1 'polypeptide(L)'
;EEDWEDVSQSTNVNDAVNCLERKIMDHMNKCMPTKTVSISSRDPYWMSPLIKSLIKSKSRIARSQKDRLSLINKRISDVICQNRRNFRALVGSRTWWRKTNDINISQRNASSSRVTLDNASLTRLNRYFGELCHDDSYVEPTLSIIGDEVDIPSFTEQQ
;
A
#
# COMPACT_ATOMS: atom_id res chain seq x y z
N GLU A 1 -18.70 24.71 -4.65
CA GLU A 1 -18.25 25.06 -6.00
C GLU A 1 -16.84 25.59 -5.84
N GLU A 2 -15.87 25.01 -6.53
CA GLU A 2 -14.47 25.44 -6.40
C GLU A 2 -14.24 26.58 -7.37
N ASP A 3 -13.64 27.66 -6.89
CA ASP A 3 -13.24 28.81 -7.70
C ASP A 3 -12.01 28.43 -8.54
N TRP A 4 -12.07 28.59 -9.85
CA TRP A 4 -10.98 28.26 -10.78
C TRP A 4 -10.37 29.49 -11.46
N GLU A 5 -10.80 30.70 -11.08
CA GLU A 5 -10.36 31.94 -11.73
C GLU A 5 -8.83 32.07 -11.69
N ASP A 6 -8.20 31.71 -10.57
CA ASP A 6 -6.74 31.73 -10.40
C ASP A 6 -5.97 30.86 -11.40
N VAL A 7 -6.59 29.80 -11.93
CA VAL A 7 -5.98 28.92 -12.94
C VAL A 7 -6.18 29.50 -14.34
N SER A 8 -7.36 30.09 -14.58
CA SER A 8 -7.73 30.66 -15.88
C SER A 8 -7.05 32.00 -16.18
N GLN A 9 -6.73 32.79 -15.16
CA GLN A 9 -6.13 34.13 -15.29
C GLN A 9 -4.60 34.11 -15.17
N SER A 10 -3.97 32.95 -14.99
CA SER A 10 -2.51 32.85 -14.92
C SER A 10 -1.85 33.16 -16.26
N THR A 11 -0.92 34.13 -16.25
CA THR A 11 -0.18 34.59 -17.43
C THR A 11 0.89 33.59 -17.91
N ASN A 12 1.30 32.66 -17.04
CA ASN A 12 2.32 31.65 -17.31
C ASN A 12 1.72 30.25 -17.17
N VAL A 13 1.95 29.40 -18.17
CA VAL A 13 1.47 28.02 -18.21
C VAL A 13 1.99 27.21 -17.01
N ASN A 14 3.23 27.41 -16.59
CA ASN A 14 3.79 26.70 -15.44
C ASN A 14 3.06 27.08 -14.14
N ASP A 15 2.71 28.35 -13.98
CA ASP A 15 2.02 28.84 -12.78
C ASP A 15 0.57 28.34 -12.75
N ALA A 16 -0.09 28.30 -13.91
CA ALA A 16 -1.43 27.73 -14.06
C ALA A 16 -1.46 26.24 -13.69
N VAL A 17 -0.49 25.46 -14.20
CA VAL A 17 -0.36 24.02 -13.91
C VAL A 17 -0.10 23.77 -12.42
N ASN A 18 0.84 24.50 -11.81
CA ASN A 18 1.12 24.40 -10.38
C ASN A 18 -0.11 24.76 -9.52
N CYS A 19 -0.91 25.74 -9.96
CA CYS A 19 -2.13 26.15 -9.27
C CYS A 19 -3.23 25.09 -9.35
N LEU A 20 -3.41 24.51 -10.53
CA LEU A 20 -4.32 23.39 -10.77
C LEU A 20 -3.93 22.18 -9.92
N GLU A 21 -2.66 21.76 -9.97
CA GLU A 21 -2.17 20.60 -9.22
C GLU A 21 -2.40 20.76 -7.72
N ARG A 22 -2.07 21.94 -7.17
CA ARG A 22 -2.30 22.25 -5.77
C ARG A 22 -3.79 22.19 -5.40
N LYS A 23 -4.69 22.79 -6.19
CA LYS A 23 -6.14 22.74 -5.94
C LYS A 23 -6.68 21.31 -5.98
N ILE A 24 -6.23 20.50 -6.95
CA ILE A 24 -6.59 19.08 -7.03
C ILE A 24 -6.08 18.32 -5.81
N MET A 25 -4.82 18.52 -5.42
CA MET A 25 -4.23 17.89 -4.24
C MET A 25 -4.95 18.27 -2.95
N ASP A 26 -5.33 19.54 -2.79
CA ASP A 26 -6.08 20.01 -1.62
C ASP A 26 -7.48 19.38 -1.57
N HIS A 27 -8.15 19.27 -2.72
CA HIS A 27 -9.42 18.54 -2.82
C HIS A 27 -9.28 17.06 -2.50
N MET A 28 -8.24 16.41 -3.03
CA MET A 28 -7.96 15.00 -2.74
C MET A 28 -7.66 14.82 -1.25
N ASN A 29 -6.87 15.69 -0.63
CA ASN A 29 -6.58 15.63 0.81
C ASN A 29 -7.82 15.88 1.67
N LYS A 30 -8.73 16.77 1.24
CA LYS A 30 -9.98 17.06 1.94
C LYS A 30 -10.99 15.91 1.84
N CYS A 31 -11.15 15.34 0.65
CA CYS A 31 -12.18 14.32 0.37
C CYS A 31 -11.68 12.89 0.66
N MET A 32 -10.40 12.64 0.43
CA MET A 32 -9.73 11.35 0.56
C MET A 32 -8.40 11.49 1.32
N PRO A 33 -8.42 11.95 2.59
CA PRO A 33 -7.20 12.14 3.35
C PRO A 33 -6.40 10.84 3.47
N THR A 34 -5.17 10.86 2.98
CA THR A 34 -4.21 9.78 3.18
C THR A 34 -3.86 9.68 4.66
N LYS A 35 -4.11 8.50 5.25
CA LYS A 35 -3.78 8.22 6.65
C LYS A 35 -2.69 7.17 6.72
N THR A 36 -1.49 7.61 7.05
CA THR A 36 -0.37 6.69 7.32
C THR A 36 -0.52 6.08 8.70
N VAL A 37 -0.48 4.75 8.76
CA VAL A 37 -0.58 3.99 10.00
C VAL A 37 0.58 3.00 10.04
N SER A 38 1.46 3.16 11.03
CA SER A 38 2.52 2.18 11.27
C SER A 38 1.94 0.94 11.94
N ILE A 39 2.16 -0.23 11.34
CA ILE A 39 1.84 -1.53 11.91
C ILE A 39 3.11 -2.11 12.53
N SER A 40 3.01 -2.53 13.79
CA SER A 40 4.08 -3.16 14.55
C SER A 40 3.82 -4.66 14.61
N SER A 41 4.87 -5.46 14.76
CA SER A 41 4.73 -6.89 14.99
C SER A 41 4.13 -7.28 16.34
N ARG A 42 3.99 -6.32 17.26
CA ARG A 42 3.25 -6.51 18.51
C ARG A 42 1.74 -6.36 18.31
N ASP A 43 1.30 -5.87 17.15
CA ASP A 43 -0.12 -5.76 16.85
C ASP A 43 -0.73 -7.15 16.63
N PRO A 44 -1.96 -7.40 17.10
CA PRO A 44 -2.59 -8.71 16.94
C PRO A 44 -2.95 -8.99 15.48
N TYR A 45 -3.05 -10.26 15.09
CA TYR A 45 -3.28 -10.69 13.70
C TYR A 45 -4.57 -10.15 13.04
N TRP A 46 -5.55 -9.71 13.83
CA TRP A 46 -6.80 -9.11 13.35
C TRP A 46 -6.70 -7.58 13.19
N MET A 47 -5.57 -6.98 13.57
CA MET A 47 -5.33 -5.54 13.53
C MET A 47 -4.99 -5.09 12.11
N SER A 48 -5.95 -4.46 11.44
CA SER A 48 -5.71 -3.78 10.16
C SER A 48 -5.29 -2.32 10.37
N PRO A 49 -4.63 -1.68 9.38
CA PRO A 49 -4.35 -0.24 9.40
C PRO A 49 -5.61 0.60 9.71
N LEU A 50 -6.75 0.20 9.14
CA LEU A 50 -8.04 0.84 9.41
C LEU A 50 -8.46 0.73 10.87
N ILE A 51 -8.41 -0.47 11.47
CA ILE A 51 -8.78 -0.67 12.88
C ILE A 51 -7.85 0.15 13.78
N LYS A 52 -6.54 0.13 13.53
CA LYS A 52 -5.57 0.89 14.33
C LYS A 52 -5.78 2.40 14.21
N SER A 53 -6.14 2.90 13.03
CA SER A 53 -6.55 4.29 12.81
C SER A 53 -7.82 4.66 13.59
N LEU A 54 -8.82 3.77 13.60
CA LEU A 54 -10.06 3.96 14.34
C LEU A 54 -9.83 3.95 15.86
N ILE A 55 -8.98 3.06 16.38
CA ILE A 55 -8.61 3.02 17.81
C ILE A 55 -7.87 4.31 18.21
N LYS A 56 -6.94 4.79 17.38
CA LYS A 56 -6.26 6.08 17.61
C LYS A 56 -7.22 7.27 17.53
N SER A 57 -8.23 7.19 16.67
CA SER A 57 -9.29 8.22 16.59
C SER A 57 -10.18 8.18 17.83
N LYS A 58 -10.55 6.99 18.30
CA LYS A 58 -11.31 6.76 19.53
C LYS A 58 -10.61 7.34 20.76
N SER A 59 -9.29 7.14 20.89
CA SER A 59 -8.53 7.64 22.04
C SER A 59 -8.48 9.17 22.14
N ARG A 60 -8.73 9.87 21.03
CA ARG A 60 -8.79 11.34 20.96
C ARG A 60 -10.19 11.92 21.25
N ILE A 61 -11.22 11.07 21.38
CA ILE A 61 -12.58 11.52 21.67
C ILE A 61 -12.73 11.74 23.18
N ALA A 62 -13.23 12.91 23.56
CA ALA A 62 -13.56 13.22 24.95
C ALA A 62 -14.66 12.28 25.47
N ARG A 63 -14.56 11.85 26.73
CA ARG A 63 -15.53 10.93 27.36
C ARG A 63 -16.97 11.49 27.41
N SER A 64 -17.11 12.81 27.32
CA SER A 64 -18.41 13.50 27.24
C SER A 64 -19.16 13.25 25.93
N GLN A 65 -18.47 12.92 24.84
CA GLN A 65 -19.07 12.71 23.51
C GLN A 65 -19.53 11.26 23.32
N LYS A 66 -20.54 10.85 24.09
CA LYS A 66 -21.03 9.46 24.15
C LYS A 66 -21.50 8.92 22.79
N ASP A 67 -22.20 9.72 22.00
CA ASP A 67 -22.75 9.28 20.71
C ASP A 67 -21.66 9.05 19.65
N ARG A 68 -20.66 9.92 19.61
CA ARG A 68 -19.50 9.72 18.72
C ARG A 68 -18.69 8.50 19.13
N LEU A 69 -18.55 8.27 20.44
CA LEU A 69 -17.85 7.12 20.98
C LEU A 69 -18.59 5.80 20.67
N SER A 70 -19.92 5.78 20.78
CA SER A 70 -20.73 4.60 20.46
C SER A 70 -20.65 4.25 18.97
N LEU A 71 -20.72 5.26 18.09
CA LEU A 71 -20.58 5.07 16.65
C LEU A 71 -19.20 4.50 16.26
N ILE A 72 -18.12 5.04 16.82
CA ILE A 72 -16.78 4.52 16.55
C ILE A 72 -16.60 3.11 17.11
N ASN A 73 -17.12 2.82 18.30
CA ASN A 73 -17.07 1.47 18.86
C ASN A 73 -17.80 0.46 17.98
N LYS A 74 -19.01 0.82 17.51
CA LYS A 74 -19.78 -0.01 16.57
C LYS A 74 -18.97 -0.28 15.30
N ARG A 75 -18.42 0.78 14.69
CA ARG A 75 -17.60 0.65 13.48
C ARG A 75 -16.35 -0.22 13.69
N ILE A 76 -15.65 -0.08 14.83
CA ILE A 76 -14.50 -0.93 15.16
C ILE A 76 -14.94 -2.39 15.26
N SER A 77 -16.03 -2.68 15.98
CA SER A 77 -16.57 -4.03 16.12
C SER A 77 -16.96 -4.63 14.78
N ASP A 78 -17.66 -3.87 13.93
CA ASP A 78 -18.10 -4.32 12.60
C ASP A 78 -16.91 -4.69 11.72
N VAL A 79 -15.87 -3.83 11.67
CA VAL A 79 -14.66 -4.09 10.89
C VAL A 79 -13.89 -5.30 11.43
N ILE A 80 -13.81 -5.48 12.76
CA ILE A 80 -13.19 -6.67 13.36
C ILE A 80 -13.97 -7.93 12.97
N CYS A 81 -15.30 -7.90 13.06
CA CYS A 81 -16.17 -9.02 12.70
C CYS A 81 -16.02 -9.36 11.20
N GLN A 82 -16.03 -8.35 10.33
CA GLN A 82 -15.82 -8.53 8.89
C GLN A 82 -14.43 -9.09 8.60
N ASN A 83 -13.36 -8.55 9.19
CA ASN A 83 -12.00 -9.05 8.98
C ASN A 83 -11.84 -10.49 9.44
N ARG A 84 -12.48 -10.88 10.55
CA ARG A 84 -12.48 -12.26 11.04
C ARG A 84 -13.27 -13.21 10.13
N ARG A 85 -14.40 -12.75 9.57
CA ARG A 85 -15.23 -13.54 8.63
C ARG A 85 -14.58 -13.66 7.24
N ASN A 86 -13.99 -12.58 6.74
CA ASN A 86 -13.40 -12.46 5.40
C ASN A 86 -11.94 -12.91 5.33
N PHE A 87 -11.32 -13.35 6.44
CA PHE A 87 -9.99 -13.99 6.43
C PHE A 87 -9.91 -15.24 5.53
N ARG A 88 -11.05 -15.72 5.01
CA ARG A 88 -11.12 -16.86 4.09
C ARG A 88 -11.39 -16.48 2.63
N ALA A 89 -11.76 -15.25 2.29
CA ALA A 89 -12.56 -15.01 1.08
C ALA A 89 -12.03 -13.98 0.06
N LEU A 90 -10.78 -13.51 0.14
CA LEU A 90 -10.23 -12.68 -0.94
C LEU A 90 -8.76 -13.04 -1.18
N VAL A 91 -8.42 -13.25 -2.45
CA VAL A 91 -7.15 -13.75 -3.02
C VAL A 91 -5.93 -13.50 -2.11
N GLY A 92 -5.26 -14.59 -1.72
CA GLY A 92 -4.24 -14.60 -0.66
C GLY A 92 -4.69 -15.31 0.62
N SER A 93 -5.17 -16.55 0.48
CA SER A 93 -5.70 -17.47 1.50
C SER A 93 -5.09 -17.35 2.91
N ARG A 94 -5.83 -17.79 3.95
CA ARG A 94 -5.36 -18.11 5.32
C ARG A 94 -4.00 -18.83 5.34
N THR A 95 -3.68 -19.62 4.31
CA THR A 95 -2.38 -20.28 4.15
C THR A 95 -1.27 -19.35 3.66
N TRP A 96 -1.56 -18.36 2.80
CA TRP A 96 -0.60 -17.34 2.36
C TRP A 96 -0.24 -16.42 3.51
N TRP A 97 -1.23 -15.82 4.18
CA TRP A 97 -0.96 -14.99 5.37
C TRP A 97 -0.34 -15.77 6.52
N ARG A 98 -0.70 -17.05 6.73
CA ARG A 98 -0.01 -17.92 7.70
C ARG A 98 1.43 -18.19 7.27
N LYS A 99 1.71 -18.50 6.00
CA LYS A 99 3.09 -18.65 5.51
C LYS A 99 3.88 -17.36 5.67
N THR A 100 3.34 -16.21 5.30
CA THR A 100 3.99 -14.90 5.48
C THR A 100 4.24 -14.60 6.96
N ASN A 101 3.34 -15.00 7.85
CA ASN A 101 3.45 -14.84 9.29
C ASN A 101 4.42 -15.85 9.93
N ASP A 102 4.42 -17.11 9.51
CA ASP A 102 5.36 -18.15 9.96
C ASP A 102 6.78 -17.82 9.49
N ILE A 103 6.94 -17.32 8.26
CA ILE A 103 8.21 -16.80 7.74
C ILE A 103 8.66 -15.59 8.57
N ASN A 104 7.78 -14.62 8.83
CA ASN A 104 8.13 -13.44 9.64
C ASN A 104 8.39 -13.75 11.11
N ILE A 105 7.72 -14.74 11.70
CA ILE A 105 7.88 -15.15 13.10
C ILE A 105 9.11 -16.06 13.24
N SER A 106 9.37 -16.94 12.29
CA SER A 106 10.56 -17.80 12.28
C SER A 106 11.82 -16.98 12.02
N GLN A 107 11.77 -15.95 11.17
CA GLN A 107 12.89 -15.03 10.92
C GLN A 107 13.11 -14.01 12.05
N ARG A 108 12.19 -13.91 13.01
CA ARG A 108 12.35 -13.02 14.18
C ARG A 108 13.32 -13.53 15.24
N ASN A 109 13.55 -14.84 15.28
CA ASN A 109 14.45 -15.48 16.26
C ASN A 109 15.72 -16.03 15.62
N ALA A 110 15.82 -16.04 14.29
CA ALA A 110 17.02 -16.39 13.57
C ALA A 110 17.66 -15.11 13.05
N SER A 111 18.86 -14.78 13.56
CA SER A 111 19.74 -13.76 13.02
C SER A 111 19.73 -13.82 11.50
N SER A 112 19.14 -12.82 10.83
CA SER A 112 19.06 -12.61 9.37
C SER A 112 19.55 -13.82 8.56
N SER A 113 18.78 -14.91 8.53
CA SER A 113 19.16 -16.02 7.69
C SER A 113 18.95 -15.57 6.26
N ARG A 114 20.03 -15.31 5.52
CA ARG A 114 19.99 -15.27 4.06
C ARG A 114 19.15 -16.47 3.62
N VAL A 115 18.00 -16.22 2.99
CA VAL A 115 17.16 -17.28 2.45
C VAL A 115 17.94 -17.83 1.25
N THR A 116 18.82 -18.79 1.49
CA THR A 116 19.51 -19.52 0.44
C THR A 116 18.53 -20.57 -0.06
N LEU A 117 17.82 -20.25 -1.13
CA LEU A 117 17.09 -21.25 -1.89
C LEU A 117 18.12 -22.08 -2.67
N ASP A 118 18.00 -23.39 -2.62
CA ASP A 118 18.76 -24.25 -3.52
C ASP A 118 18.29 -24.02 -4.97
N ASN A 119 19.15 -24.37 -5.93
CA ASN A 119 18.92 -24.07 -7.34
C ASN A 119 17.64 -24.75 -7.88
N ALA A 120 17.27 -25.92 -7.34
CA ALA A 120 16.04 -26.60 -7.73
C ALA A 120 14.79 -25.87 -7.18
N SER A 121 14.85 -25.34 -5.96
CA SER A 121 13.81 -24.48 -5.42
C SER A 121 13.67 -23.16 -6.18
N LEU A 122 14.79 -22.53 -6.58
CA LEU A 122 14.77 -21.32 -7.43
C LEU A 122 14.12 -21.61 -8.79
N THR A 123 14.49 -22.71 -9.43
CA THR A 123 13.93 -23.13 -10.72
C THR A 123 12.42 -23.39 -10.60
N ARG A 124 11.98 -24.03 -9.52
CA ARG A 124 10.56 -24.28 -9.25
C ARG A 124 9.80 -22.98 -8.98
N LEU A 125 10.39 -22.03 -8.25
CA LEU A 125 9.79 -20.73 -7.97
C LEU A 125 9.66 -19.90 -9.25
N ASN A 126 10.71 -19.86 -10.07
CA ASN A 126 10.71 -19.13 -11.33
C ASN A 126 9.66 -19.69 -12.30
N ARG A 127 9.55 -21.01 -12.41
CA ARG A 127 8.48 -21.65 -13.20
C ARG A 127 7.09 -21.31 -12.68
N TYR A 128 6.88 -21.33 -11.37
CA TYR A 128 5.59 -20.95 -10.77
C TYR A 128 5.20 -19.51 -11.12
N PHE A 129 6.14 -18.57 -11.07
CA PHE A 129 5.88 -17.20 -11.50
C PHE A 129 5.72 -17.08 -13.01
N GLY A 130 6.43 -17.88 -13.81
CA GLY A 130 6.21 -17.95 -15.25
C GLY A 130 4.80 -18.40 -15.61
N GLU A 131 4.29 -19.44 -14.95
CA GLU A 131 2.92 -19.95 -15.13
C GLU A 131 1.85 -18.96 -14.61
N LEU A 132 2.15 -18.21 -13.55
CA LEU A 132 1.23 -17.22 -12.97
C LEU A 132 1.20 -15.90 -13.75
N CYS A 133 2.31 -15.54 -14.40
CA CYS A 133 2.50 -14.32 -15.17
C CYS A 133 2.36 -14.56 -16.68
N HIS A 134 1.50 -15.49 -17.09
CA HIS A 134 0.99 -15.49 -18.46
C HIS A 134 -0.19 -14.53 -18.53
N ASP A 135 0.12 -13.29 -18.87
CA ASP A 135 -0.86 -12.47 -19.56
C ASP A 135 -0.90 -12.99 -21.01
N ASP A 136 -1.97 -13.70 -21.37
CA ASP A 136 -2.19 -14.20 -22.75
C ASP A 136 -2.24 -13.06 -23.79
N SER A 137 -2.37 -11.82 -23.33
CA SER A 137 -2.31 -10.60 -24.14
C SER A 137 -0.96 -9.88 -24.10
N TYR A 138 0.07 -10.47 -23.48
CA TYR A 138 1.41 -9.90 -23.48
C TYR A 138 1.98 -9.87 -24.90
N VAL A 139 2.19 -8.66 -25.41
CA VAL A 139 2.98 -8.40 -26.61
C VAL A 139 4.36 -8.00 -26.16
N GLU A 140 5.37 -8.80 -26.52
CA GLU A 140 6.76 -8.46 -26.24
C GLU A 140 7.09 -7.07 -26.82
N PRO A 141 7.62 -6.13 -26.03
CA PRO A 141 7.93 -4.80 -26.53
C PRO A 141 9.02 -4.91 -27.60
N THR A 142 8.83 -4.20 -28.71
CA THR A 142 9.83 -4.16 -29.78
C THR A 142 11.12 -3.54 -29.23
N LEU A 143 12.21 -4.30 -29.31
CA LEU A 143 13.54 -3.81 -28.92
C LEU A 143 13.86 -2.54 -29.70
N SER A 144 13.87 -1.41 -29.01
CA SER A 144 14.31 -0.15 -29.59
C SER A 144 15.83 -0.15 -29.59
N ILE A 145 16.43 0.01 -30.77
CA ILE A 145 17.88 0.23 -30.89
C ILE A 145 18.15 1.58 -30.23
N ILE A 146 18.78 1.56 -29.06
CA ILE A 146 19.31 2.76 -28.44
C ILE A 146 20.42 3.24 -29.37
N GLY A 147 20.21 4.37 -30.06
CA GLY A 147 21.25 4.96 -30.89
C GLY A 147 22.42 5.40 -30.01
N ASP A 148 23.64 5.35 -30.55
CA ASP A 148 24.89 5.69 -29.86
C ASP A 148 24.93 7.12 -29.25
N GLU A 149 23.93 7.95 -29.53
CA GLU A 149 23.78 9.31 -28.99
C GLU A 149 23.01 9.39 -27.66
N VAL A 150 22.45 8.29 -27.15
CA VAL A 150 21.67 8.29 -25.90
C VAL A 150 22.58 7.93 -24.72
N ASP A 151 22.93 8.94 -23.93
CA ASP A 151 23.75 8.79 -22.73
C ASP A 151 22.98 7.98 -21.67
N ILE A 152 23.46 6.76 -21.38
CA ILE A 152 22.83 5.87 -20.39
C ILE A 152 23.18 6.41 -19.00
N PRO A 153 22.19 6.81 -18.17
CA PRO A 153 22.49 7.31 -16.85
C PRO A 153 23.17 6.23 -16.01
N SER A 154 24.40 6.49 -15.60
CA SER A 154 25.15 5.63 -14.70
C SER A 154 24.66 5.84 -13.27
N PHE A 155 24.06 4.81 -12.70
CA PHE A 155 23.69 4.81 -11.28
C PHE A 155 24.83 4.21 -10.47
N THR A 156 25.53 5.04 -9.72
CA THR A 156 26.44 4.57 -8.66
C THR A 156 25.61 4.19 -7.44
N GLU A 157 25.75 2.93 -7.03
CA GLU A 157 25.18 2.40 -5.79
C GLU A 157 25.75 3.20 -4.60
N GLN A 158 24.90 3.95 -3.90
CA GLN A 158 25.30 4.64 -2.67
C GLN A 158 25.52 3.59 -1.56
N GLN A 159 26.78 3.47 -1.11
CA GLN A 159 27.18 2.72 0.08
C GLN A 159 26.57 3.28 1.37
#